data_AF-A0A139H6F0-F1
#
_entry.id   AF-A0A139H6F0-F1
#
_cell.length_a   1.000
_cell.length_b   1.000
_cell.length_c   1.000
_cell.angle_alpha   90.00
_cell.angle_beta   90.00
_cell.angle_gamma   90.00
#
_symmetry.space_group_name_H-M   'P 1'
#
loop_
_entity.id
_entity.type
_entity.pdbx_description
1 polymer ?
#
loop_
_entity_poly.entity_id
_entity_poly.type
_entity_poly.pdbx_seq_one_letter_code
_entity_poly.pdbx_strand_id
1 'polypeptide(L)'
;MTLCFDEAFQALRKEQISEAKYLHHVLAHFAGARHPADERATRPWEFMVNDPVGNAIREAALTSRNPMTDSTDGLERLFACVLADDAVAVKGILTQPSGNADRVPLQAIATFAASHSDVAVLQLCLQLRASLDNRNTSLALDYAVRGPARLDLLYEYNWREMRTSKRAFNRMVAWSLHIGPEELTWFLERGAKVDKDTIRRAVRAAPLQTSCVQMLIERYGVNLLKGTRVMQSAAKRGRPDMIKLILDAGLDVDELVPRSSHDEGEGELTALYEAVYKQHEDTIHPGAARIWCRPISRGMQWRAKQSAEIG
;
A
#
# COMPACT_ATOMS: atom_id res chain seq x y z
N MET A 1 5.57 0.98 33.70
CA MET A 1 6.23 2.00 32.85
C MET A 1 5.60 1.94 31.48
N THR A 2 5.19 3.09 30.95
CA THR A 2 4.67 3.22 29.58
C THR A 2 5.84 3.31 28.61
N LEU A 3 5.67 2.80 27.39
CA LEU A 3 6.63 2.98 26.31
C LEU A 3 6.32 4.29 25.55
N CYS A 4 7.34 4.90 24.95
CA CYS A 4 7.10 5.96 23.96
C CYS A 4 6.46 5.38 22.68
N PHE A 5 5.98 6.24 21.78
CA PHE A 5 5.30 5.77 20.55
C PHE A 5 6.17 4.85 19.69
N ASP A 6 7.44 5.20 19.48
CA ASP A 6 8.36 4.40 18.66
C ASP A 6 8.71 3.07 19.33
N GLU A 7 9.03 3.08 20.63
CA GLU A 7 9.29 1.85 21.40
C GLU A 7 8.09 0.89 21.38
N ALA A 8 6.88 1.41 21.57
CA ALA A 8 5.66 0.61 21.49
C ALA A 8 5.48 0.00 20.10
N PHE A 9 5.69 0.78 19.04
CA PHE A 9 5.59 0.30 17.66
C PHE A 9 6.65 -0.76 17.33
N GLN A 10 7.90 -0.55 17.74
CA GLN A 10 8.98 -1.53 17.55
C GLN A 10 8.71 -2.82 18.33
N ALA A 11 8.17 -2.73 19.54
CA ALA A 11 7.77 -3.90 20.33
C ALA A 11 6.62 -4.66 19.66
N LEU A 12 5.62 -3.96 19.10
CA LEU A 12 4.52 -4.57 18.35
C LEU A 12 5.04 -5.28 17.09
N ARG A 13 5.89 -4.61 16.29
CA ARG A 13 6.49 -5.20 15.08
C ARG A 13 7.36 -6.43 15.34
N LYS A 14 7.99 -6.50 16.52
CA LYS A 14 8.79 -7.65 16.97
C LYS A 14 7.95 -8.71 17.68
N GLU A 15 6.62 -8.58 17.69
CA GLU A 15 5.67 -9.48 18.35
C GLU A 15 5.94 -9.63 19.86
N GLN A 16 6.57 -8.63 20.48
CA GLN A 16 6.90 -8.63 21.92
C GLN A 16 5.71 -8.18 22.78
N ILE A 17 4.76 -7.47 22.19
CA ILE A 17 3.51 -7.04 22.82
C ILE A 17 2.35 -7.28 21.87
N SER A 18 1.16 -7.51 22.43
CA SER A 18 -0.08 -7.56 21.67
C SER A 18 -0.53 -6.17 21.23
N GLU A 19 -1.43 -6.10 20.26
CA GLU A 19 -2.02 -4.83 19.81
C GLU A 19 -2.78 -4.10 20.92
N ALA A 20 -3.52 -4.83 21.76
CA ALA A 20 -4.17 -4.26 22.95
C ALA A 20 -3.16 -3.61 23.91
N LYS A 21 -1.99 -4.26 24.11
CA LYS A 21 -0.92 -3.73 24.97
C LYS A 21 -0.21 -2.55 24.30
N TYR A 22 -0.04 -2.57 22.99
CA TYR A 22 0.43 -1.44 22.21
C TYR A 22 -0.50 -0.23 22.39
N LEU A 23 -1.82 -0.40 22.22
CA LEU A 23 -2.82 0.65 22.41
C LEU A 23 -2.79 1.21 23.83
N HIS A 24 -2.69 0.37 24.85
CA HIS A 24 -2.51 0.81 26.24
C HIS A 24 -1.29 1.75 26.39
N HIS A 25 -0.15 1.39 25.80
CA HIS A 25 1.06 2.24 25.87
C HIS A 25 0.87 3.59 25.17
N VAL A 26 0.30 3.62 23.97
CA VAL A 26 0.15 4.87 23.20
C VAL A 26 -1.00 5.76 23.72
N LEU A 27 -2.05 5.17 24.29
CA LEU A 27 -3.18 5.93 24.86
C LEU A 27 -2.82 6.57 26.21
N ALA A 28 -1.88 6.01 26.98
CA ALA A 28 -1.39 6.59 28.23
C ALA A 28 -0.86 8.04 28.07
N HIS A 29 -0.49 8.45 26.85
CA HIS A 29 -0.06 9.82 26.53
C HIS A 29 -1.21 10.83 26.64
N PHE A 30 -2.47 10.41 26.52
CA PHE A 30 -3.62 11.29 26.81
C PHE A 30 -3.69 11.64 28.31
N ALA A 31 -3.23 10.77 29.20
CA ALA A 31 -3.15 11.01 30.65
C ALA A 31 -1.83 11.68 31.10
N GLY A 32 -1.05 12.22 30.16
CA GLY A 32 0.14 13.01 30.47
C GLY A 32 1.45 12.21 30.52
N ALA A 33 1.48 10.94 30.12
CA ALA A 33 2.75 10.27 29.83
C ALA A 33 3.50 11.06 28.74
N ARG A 34 4.77 11.39 29.00
CA ARG A 34 5.63 12.14 28.07
C ARG A 34 7.02 11.53 28.10
N HIS A 35 7.52 11.14 26.93
CA HIS A 35 8.91 10.74 26.75
C HIS A 35 9.65 11.80 25.92
N PRO A 36 10.94 12.04 26.16
CA PRO A 36 11.74 12.95 25.33
C PRO A 36 11.70 12.60 23.83
N ALA A 37 11.53 11.32 23.51
CA ALA A 37 11.41 10.83 22.14
C ALA A 37 10.09 11.22 21.44
N ASP A 38 9.06 11.65 22.18
CA ASP A 38 7.75 12.02 21.63
C ASP A 38 7.69 13.47 21.14
N GLU A 39 8.75 14.26 21.35
CA GLU A 39 8.82 15.63 20.86
C GLU A 39 8.75 15.68 19.33
N ARG A 40 8.09 16.71 18.78
CA ARG A 40 7.83 16.80 17.33
C ARG A 40 9.10 16.79 16.48
N ALA A 41 10.23 17.24 17.04
CA ALA A 41 11.50 17.36 16.34
C ALA A 41 12.23 16.01 16.15
N THR A 42 11.87 14.96 16.88
CA THR A 42 12.56 13.65 16.89
C THR A 42 11.83 12.58 16.06
N ARG A 43 10.88 12.98 15.20
CA ARG A 43 9.95 12.08 14.50
C ARG A 43 10.66 11.19 13.46
N PRO A 44 10.73 9.87 13.66
CA PRO A 44 11.25 8.97 12.62
C PRO A 44 10.24 8.92 11.47
N TRP A 45 10.71 9.12 10.23
CA TRP A 45 9.87 8.99 9.04
C TRP A 45 9.24 7.59 8.93
N GLU A 46 9.96 6.57 9.42
CA GLU A 46 9.52 5.18 9.42
C GLU A 46 8.25 4.98 10.25
N PHE A 47 8.15 5.62 11.41
CA PHE A 47 6.96 5.56 12.25
C PHE A 47 5.75 6.20 11.55
N MET A 48 5.96 7.32 10.84
CA MET A 48 4.88 8.01 10.14
C MET A 48 4.28 7.21 9.00
N VAL A 49 5.10 6.41 8.34
CA VAL A 49 4.69 5.66 7.15
C VAL A 49 4.17 4.27 7.54
N ASN A 50 4.84 3.63 8.50
CA ASN A 50 4.55 2.25 8.86
C ASN A 50 3.55 2.11 10.01
N ASP A 51 3.25 3.21 10.73
CA ASP A 51 2.25 3.23 11.81
C ASP A 51 1.30 4.43 11.72
N PRO A 52 0.41 4.48 10.71
CA PRO A 52 -0.55 5.58 10.58
C PRO A 52 -1.46 5.71 11.81
N VAL A 53 -1.80 4.59 12.47
CA VAL A 53 -2.66 4.55 13.66
C VAL A 53 -1.97 5.21 14.85
N GLY A 54 -0.80 4.73 15.24
CA GLY A 54 -0.01 5.29 16.33
C GLY A 54 0.30 6.75 16.09
N ASN A 55 0.58 7.12 14.85
CA ASN A 55 0.83 8.50 14.50
C ASN A 55 -0.43 9.39 14.63
N ALA A 56 -1.62 8.88 14.27
CA ALA A 56 -2.87 9.60 14.49
C ALA A 56 -3.20 9.76 15.98
N ILE A 57 -2.95 8.72 16.80
CA ILE A 57 -3.08 8.77 18.26
C ILE A 57 -2.12 9.81 18.84
N ARG A 58 -0.86 9.81 18.41
CA ARG A 58 0.16 10.79 18.82
C ARG A 58 -0.26 12.21 18.49
N GLU A 59 -0.68 12.47 17.25
CA GLU A 59 -1.12 13.80 16.83
C GLU A 59 -2.30 14.30 17.69
N ALA A 60 -3.26 13.42 17.99
CA ALA A 60 -4.38 13.74 18.87
C ALA A 60 -3.94 13.98 20.33
N ALA A 61 -3.08 13.13 20.89
CA ALA A 61 -2.57 13.26 22.25
C ALA A 61 -1.77 14.56 22.45
N LEU A 62 -0.95 14.93 21.46
CA LEU A 62 -0.13 16.15 21.50
C LEU A 62 -0.91 17.43 21.21
N THR A 63 -2.09 17.35 20.59
CA THR A 63 -2.94 18.52 20.30
C THR A 63 -4.04 18.73 21.35
N SER A 64 -4.32 17.73 22.19
CA SER A 64 -5.21 17.88 23.34
C SER A 64 -4.69 18.96 24.29
N ARG A 65 -5.45 20.04 24.44
CA ARG A 65 -5.07 21.22 25.23
C ARG A 65 -4.98 20.93 26.74
N ASN A 66 -5.69 19.92 27.21
CA ASN A 66 -5.68 19.48 28.60
C ASN A 66 -5.38 17.97 28.60
N PRO A 67 -4.32 17.51 29.28
CA PRO A 67 -4.18 16.09 29.55
C PRO A 67 -5.43 15.61 30.31
N MET A 68 -5.89 14.40 29.99
CA MET A 68 -6.96 13.77 30.77
C MET A 68 -6.46 13.68 32.22
N THR A 69 -7.14 14.39 33.11
CA THR A 69 -6.90 14.32 34.55
C THR A 69 -7.41 13.00 35.14
N ASP A 70 -8.28 12.32 34.40
CA ASP A 70 -8.85 11.02 34.72
C ASP A 70 -8.17 9.90 33.91
N SER A 71 -8.36 8.67 34.37
CA SER A 71 -7.85 7.43 33.77
C SER A 71 -8.11 7.33 32.25
N THR A 72 -7.21 6.65 31.53
CA THR A 72 -7.37 6.29 30.10
C THR A 72 -8.43 5.22 29.86
N ASP A 73 -9.03 4.64 30.91
CA ASP A 73 -9.99 3.53 30.83
C ASP A 73 -11.11 3.74 29.80
N GLY A 74 -11.59 4.98 29.63
CA GLY A 74 -12.62 5.30 28.64
C GLY A 74 -12.12 5.17 27.19
N LEU A 75 -10.91 5.66 26.92
CA LEU A 75 -10.26 5.53 25.61
C LEU A 75 -9.83 4.10 25.35
N GLU A 76 -9.27 3.42 26.35
CA GLU A 76 -8.89 2.01 26.25
C GLU A 76 -10.11 1.14 25.96
N ARG A 77 -11.23 1.38 26.65
CA ARG A 77 -12.49 0.68 26.36
C ARG A 77 -12.99 0.98 24.96
N LEU A 78 -12.93 2.24 24.51
CA LEU A 78 -13.32 2.62 23.16
C LEU A 78 -12.50 1.87 22.10
N PHE A 79 -11.17 1.90 22.21
CA PHE A 79 -10.29 1.19 21.29
C PHE A 79 -10.39 -0.34 21.42
N ALA A 80 -10.72 -0.88 22.59
CA ALA A 80 -11.04 -2.31 22.75
C ALA A 80 -12.32 -2.69 21.98
N CYS A 81 -13.35 -1.83 21.96
CA CYS A 81 -14.53 -2.06 21.12
C CYS A 81 -14.20 -1.98 19.62
N VAL A 82 -13.31 -1.07 19.22
CA VAL A 82 -12.84 -0.99 17.83
C VAL A 82 -12.04 -2.23 17.44
N LEU A 83 -11.16 -2.74 18.32
CA LEU A 83 -10.44 -4.00 18.12
C LEU A 83 -11.36 -5.22 17.97
N ALA A 84 -12.56 -5.15 18.54
CA ALA A 84 -13.57 -6.20 18.47
C ALA A 84 -14.55 -6.02 17.30
N ASP A 85 -14.31 -5.05 16.41
CA ASP A 85 -15.20 -4.66 15.30
C ASP A 85 -16.65 -4.36 15.75
N ASP A 86 -16.83 -3.90 17.01
CA ASP A 86 -18.15 -3.66 17.61
C ASP A 86 -18.60 -2.20 17.39
N ALA A 87 -19.03 -1.92 16.15
CA ALA A 87 -19.52 -0.59 15.78
C ALA A 87 -20.70 -0.10 16.65
N VAL A 88 -21.50 -1.02 17.22
CA VAL A 88 -22.63 -0.67 18.10
C VAL A 88 -22.11 -0.15 19.44
N ALA A 89 -21.16 -0.86 20.05
CA ALA A 89 -20.52 -0.41 21.28
C ALA A 89 -19.73 0.88 21.07
N VAL A 90 -18.98 0.99 19.97
CA VAL A 90 -18.28 2.23 19.59
C VAL A 90 -19.27 3.39 19.50
N LYS A 91 -20.40 3.22 18.79
CA LYS A 91 -21.45 4.24 18.70
C LYS A 91 -22.02 4.59 20.07
N GLY A 92 -22.27 3.59 20.91
CA GLY A 92 -22.75 3.78 22.28
C GLY A 92 -21.82 4.64 23.12
N ILE A 93 -20.50 4.45 23.00
CA ILE A 93 -19.50 5.26 23.70
C ILE A 93 -19.41 6.68 23.11
N LEU A 94 -19.38 6.81 21.77
CA LEU A 94 -19.22 8.10 21.08
C LEU A 94 -20.43 9.03 21.23
N THR A 95 -21.63 8.48 21.40
CA THR A 95 -22.88 9.25 21.50
C THR A 95 -23.32 9.55 22.93
N GLN A 96 -22.61 9.02 23.93
CA GLN A 96 -22.89 9.37 25.32
C GLN A 96 -22.60 10.86 25.56
N PRO A 97 -23.55 11.62 26.18
CA PRO A 97 -23.44 13.07 26.40
C PRO A 97 -22.38 13.47 27.45
N SER A 98 -21.34 12.67 27.61
CA SER A 98 -20.17 13.03 28.41
C SER A 98 -19.52 14.28 27.81
N GLY A 99 -19.20 15.27 28.64
CA GLY A 99 -18.59 16.56 28.26
C GLY A 99 -17.16 16.46 27.69
N ASN A 100 -16.80 15.31 27.14
CA ASN A 100 -15.48 14.94 26.62
C ASN A 100 -15.50 14.69 25.09
N ALA A 101 -16.51 15.18 24.36
CA ALA A 101 -16.57 15.05 22.89
C ALA A 101 -15.28 15.57 22.19
N ASP A 102 -14.66 16.62 22.74
CA ASP A 102 -13.39 17.18 22.25
C ASP A 102 -12.15 16.32 22.56
N ARG A 103 -12.28 15.30 23.41
CA ARG A 103 -11.17 14.42 23.84
C ARG A 103 -11.11 13.11 23.07
N VAL A 104 -12.16 12.74 22.35
CA VAL A 104 -12.16 11.51 21.58
C VAL A 104 -11.32 11.71 20.32
N PRO A 105 -10.26 10.90 20.10
CA PRO A 105 -9.43 11.03 18.91
C PRO A 105 -10.14 10.39 17.70
N LEU A 106 -11.26 10.98 17.26
CA LEU A 106 -12.12 10.45 16.20
C LEU A 106 -11.33 10.10 14.93
N GLN A 107 -10.36 10.94 14.56
CA GLN A 107 -9.51 10.71 13.40
C GLN A 107 -8.58 9.51 13.58
N ALA A 108 -8.12 9.23 14.81
CA ALA A 108 -7.32 8.05 15.10
C ALA A 108 -8.17 6.77 15.01
N ILE A 109 -9.43 6.82 15.46
CA ILE A 109 -10.38 5.71 15.31
C ILE A 109 -10.67 5.45 13.83
N ALA A 110 -10.91 6.51 13.04
CA ALA A 110 -11.09 6.39 11.60
C ALA A 110 -9.85 5.78 10.91
N THR A 111 -8.65 6.18 11.34
CA THR A 111 -7.39 5.62 10.84
C THR A 111 -7.24 4.15 11.22
N PHE A 112 -7.62 3.77 12.44
CA PHE A 112 -7.63 2.39 12.91
C PHE A 112 -8.56 1.52 12.05
N ALA A 113 -9.82 1.95 11.89
CA ALA A 113 -10.81 1.24 11.08
C ALA A 113 -10.37 1.15 9.61
N ALA A 114 -9.72 2.19 9.07
CA ALA A 114 -9.10 2.16 7.75
C ALA A 114 -7.98 1.11 7.63
N SER A 115 -7.12 0.94 8.63
CA SER A 115 -6.09 -0.10 8.62
C SER A 115 -6.65 -1.53 8.71
N HIS A 116 -7.74 -1.73 9.46
CA HIS A 116 -8.24 -3.06 9.83
C HIS A 116 -9.37 -3.63 8.99
N SER A 117 -9.79 -2.96 7.91
CA SER A 117 -10.93 -3.42 7.10
C SER A 117 -12.30 -3.35 7.76
N ASP A 118 -12.41 -2.64 8.90
CA ASP A 118 -13.69 -2.39 9.56
C ASP A 118 -14.47 -1.26 8.84
N VAL A 119 -15.44 -1.67 8.03
CA VAL A 119 -16.30 -0.76 7.26
C VAL A 119 -17.32 -0.06 8.17
N ALA A 120 -17.82 -0.73 9.21
CA ALA A 120 -18.90 -0.22 10.04
C ALA A 120 -18.41 0.88 10.98
N VAL A 121 -17.26 0.68 11.64
CA VAL A 121 -16.64 1.73 12.46
C VAL A 121 -16.14 2.87 11.58
N LEU A 122 -15.56 2.60 10.41
CA LEU A 122 -15.15 3.67 9.50
C LEU A 122 -16.36 4.51 9.07
N GLN A 123 -17.47 3.89 8.65
CA GLN A 123 -18.70 4.60 8.29
C GLN A 123 -19.22 5.47 9.44
N LEU A 124 -19.25 4.93 10.66
CA LEU A 124 -19.63 5.69 11.86
C LEU A 124 -18.73 6.92 12.06
N CYS A 125 -17.41 6.75 11.94
CA CYS A 125 -16.47 7.87 12.05
C CYS A 125 -16.73 8.96 10.99
N LEU A 126 -17.04 8.57 9.75
CA LEU A 126 -17.36 9.50 8.68
C LEU A 126 -18.69 10.23 8.91
N GLN A 127 -19.71 9.55 9.44
CA GLN A 127 -20.97 10.18 9.88
C GLN A 127 -20.72 11.23 10.97
N LEU A 128 -19.73 10.98 11.83
CA LEU A 128 -19.25 11.91 12.86
C LEU A 128 -18.23 12.94 12.34
N ARG A 129 -18.06 13.06 11.01
CA ARG A 129 -17.19 14.04 10.32
C ARG A 129 -15.69 13.78 10.43
N ALA A 130 -15.25 12.54 10.65
CA ALA A 130 -13.86 12.18 10.36
C ALA A 130 -13.54 12.40 8.87
N SER A 131 -12.30 12.79 8.56
CA SER A 131 -11.90 13.05 7.17
C SER A 131 -11.13 11.87 6.57
N LEU A 132 -11.51 11.46 5.35
CA LEU A 132 -10.75 10.49 4.56
C LEU A 132 -9.48 11.10 3.95
N ASP A 133 -9.44 12.43 3.82
CA ASP A 133 -8.28 13.17 3.29
C ASP A 133 -7.27 13.51 4.39
N ASN A 134 -7.55 13.13 5.65
CA ASN A 134 -6.54 13.20 6.70
C ASN A 134 -5.34 12.33 6.29
N ARG A 135 -4.12 12.87 6.45
CA ARG A 135 -2.88 12.20 6.04
C ARG A 135 -2.78 10.76 6.53
N ASN A 136 -3.05 10.50 7.80
CA ASN A 136 -2.87 9.18 8.40
C ASN A 136 -3.95 8.21 7.91
N THR A 137 -5.20 8.67 7.83
CA THR A 137 -6.31 7.85 7.32
C THR A 137 -6.14 7.54 5.84
N SER A 138 -5.77 8.52 5.01
CA SER A 138 -5.48 8.27 3.60
C SER A 138 -4.32 7.30 3.43
N LEU A 139 -3.29 7.37 4.29
CA LEU A 139 -2.16 6.45 4.23
C LEU A 139 -2.55 5.04 4.66
N ALA A 140 -3.32 4.90 5.73
CA ALA A 140 -3.88 3.61 6.15
C ALA A 140 -4.72 2.98 5.02
N LEU A 141 -5.54 3.79 4.36
CA LEU A 141 -6.32 3.34 3.21
C LEU A 141 -5.46 2.93 2.03
N ASP A 142 -4.32 3.58 1.76
CA ASP A 142 -3.45 3.26 0.61
C ASP A 142 -2.90 1.83 0.68
N TYR A 143 -2.55 1.35 1.87
CA TYR A 143 -1.92 0.04 2.08
C TYR A 143 -2.89 -1.06 2.50
N ALA A 144 -4.07 -0.71 3.01
CA ALA A 144 -5.06 -1.70 3.40
C ALA A 144 -5.74 -2.32 2.16
N VAL A 145 -6.10 -3.61 2.27
CA VAL A 145 -6.94 -4.26 1.27
C VAL A 145 -8.32 -3.59 1.25
N ARG A 146 -8.88 -3.38 0.05
CA ARG A 146 -10.17 -2.71 -0.14
C ARG A 146 -11.12 -3.64 -0.87
N GLY A 147 -11.94 -4.35 -0.10
CA GLY A 147 -13.06 -5.14 -0.62
C GLY A 147 -14.24 -4.27 -1.09
N PRO A 148 -15.22 -4.86 -1.79
CA PRO A 148 -16.36 -4.13 -2.37
C PRO A 148 -17.10 -3.21 -1.40
N ALA A 149 -17.45 -3.69 -0.20
CA ALA A 149 -18.18 -2.90 0.79
C ALA A 149 -17.42 -1.65 1.23
N ARG A 150 -16.09 -1.75 1.37
CA ARG A 150 -15.24 -0.61 1.68
C ARG A 150 -15.16 0.35 0.50
N LEU A 151 -15.01 -0.15 -0.73
CA LEU A 151 -14.95 0.69 -1.92
C LEU A 151 -16.27 1.44 -2.14
N ASP A 152 -17.40 0.81 -1.86
CA ASP A 152 -18.72 1.46 -1.88
C ASP A 152 -18.76 2.63 -0.89
N LEU A 153 -18.30 2.43 0.34
CA LEU A 153 -18.19 3.49 1.35
C LEU A 153 -17.26 4.63 0.89
N LEU A 154 -16.06 4.29 0.41
CA LEU A 154 -15.08 5.28 -0.05
C LEU A 154 -15.59 6.09 -1.25
N TYR A 155 -16.34 5.45 -2.15
CA TYR A 155 -16.98 6.10 -3.28
C TYR A 155 -18.13 7.01 -2.85
N GLU A 156 -18.98 6.56 -1.92
CA GLU A 156 -20.09 7.34 -1.36
C GLU A 156 -19.59 8.67 -0.78
N TYR A 157 -18.51 8.59 0.01
CA TYR A 157 -17.85 9.73 0.65
C TYR A 157 -16.82 10.45 -0.23
N ASN A 158 -16.77 10.13 -1.53
CA ASN A 158 -15.93 10.80 -2.53
C ASN A 158 -14.42 10.85 -2.18
N TRP A 159 -13.88 9.79 -1.58
CA TRP A 159 -12.45 9.70 -1.26
C TRP A 159 -11.61 9.94 -2.53
N ARG A 160 -10.64 10.86 -2.44
CA ARG A 160 -9.79 11.26 -3.58
C ARG A 160 -10.57 11.61 -4.84
N GLU A 161 -11.74 12.23 -4.69
CA GLU A 161 -12.59 12.66 -5.80
C GLU A 161 -13.10 11.51 -6.70
N MET A 162 -13.13 10.26 -6.22
CA MET A 162 -13.54 9.10 -7.02
C MET A 162 -14.95 9.23 -7.61
N ARG A 163 -15.87 9.91 -6.91
CA ARG A 163 -17.24 10.09 -7.35
C ARG A 163 -17.40 11.32 -8.26
N THR A 164 -16.60 12.36 -8.04
CA THR A 164 -16.74 13.64 -8.75
C THR A 164 -15.78 13.82 -9.93
N SER A 165 -14.72 13.02 -10.03
CA SER A 165 -13.67 13.17 -11.03
C SER A 165 -13.41 11.86 -11.76
N LYS A 166 -13.84 11.77 -13.03
CA LYS A 166 -13.55 10.61 -13.90
C LYS A 166 -12.05 10.33 -14.03
N ARG A 167 -11.23 11.39 -14.01
CA ARG A 167 -9.77 11.25 -14.03
C ARG A 167 -9.27 10.62 -12.74
N ALA A 168 -9.78 11.04 -11.58
CA ALA A 168 -9.39 10.45 -10.30
C ALA A 168 -9.87 9.00 -10.20
N PHE A 169 -11.13 8.73 -10.56
CA PHE A 169 -11.69 7.38 -10.62
C PHE A 169 -10.84 6.42 -11.46
N ASN A 170 -10.48 6.81 -12.69
CA ASN A 170 -9.62 5.98 -13.55
C ASN A 170 -8.20 5.83 -13.03
N ARG A 171 -7.67 6.79 -12.25
CA ARG A 171 -6.35 6.63 -11.61
C ARG A 171 -6.34 5.53 -10.56
N MET A 172 -7.48 5.27 -9.90
CA MET A 172 -7.56 4.20 -8.90
C MET A 172 -7.35 2.82 -9.51
N VAL A 173 -7.69 2.63 -10.79
CA VAL A 173 -7.38 1.40 -11.53
C VAL A 173 -5.89 1.10 -11.51
N ALA A 174 -5.01 2.12 -11.61
CA ALA A 174 -3.57 1.88 -11.54
C ALA A 174 -3.16 1.34 -10.16
N TRP A 175 -3.82 1.78 -9.08
CA TRP A 175 -3.54 1.32 -7.72
C TRP A 175 -4.12 -0.06 -7.44
N SER A 176 -5.32 -0.36 -7.93
CA SER A 176 -5.94 -1.67 -7.75
C SER A 176 -5.08 -2.80 -8.32
N LEU A 177 -4.26 -2.53 -9.35
CA LEU A 177 -3.29 -3.47 -9.90
C LEU A 177 -2.22 -3.93 -8.90
N HIS A 178 -2.00 -3.19 -7.81
CA HIS A 178 -1.04 -3.55 -6.76
C HIS A 178 -1.71 -4.24 -5.56
N ILE A 179 -3.00 -4.00 -5.35
CA ILE A 179 -3.73 -4.50 -4.18
C ILE A 179 -4.33 -5.87 -4.47
N GLY A 180 -5.17 -5.98 -5.50
CA GLY A 180 -5.82 -7.25 -5.77
C GLY A 180 -6.95 -7.21 -6.80
N PRO A 181 -7.38 -8.41 -7.25
CA PRO A 181 -8.34 -8.57 -8.33
C PRO A 181 -9.74 -8.07 -7.95
N GLU A 182 -10.17 -8.21 -6.69
CA GLU A 182 -11.50 -7.76 -6.25
C GLU A 182 -11.68 -6.24 -6.41
N GLU A 183 -10.68 -5.45 -6.01
CA GLU A 183 -10.71 -4.01 -6.17
C GLU A 183 -10.67 -3.61 -7.65
N LEU A 184 -9.85 -4.30 -8.46
CA LEU A 184 -9.82 -4.09 -9.90
C LEU A 184 -11.19 -4.37 -10.54
N THR A 185 -11.82 -5.50 -10.21
CA THR A 185 -13.17 -5.86 -10.68
C THR A 185 -14.16 -4.77 -10.33
N TRP A 186 -14.18 -4.32 -9.07
CA TRP A 186 -15.11 -3.30 -8.60
C TRP A 186 -15.04 -2.01 -9.43
N PHE A 187 -13.82 -1.53 -9.75
CA PHE A 187 -13.63 -0.37 -10.61
C PHE A 187 -14.08 -0.61 -12.05
N LEU A 188 -13.71 -1.76 -12.63
CA LEU A 188 -14.04 -2.07 -14.02
C LEU A 188 -15.54 -2.31 -14.25
N GLU A 189 -16.26 -2.86 -13.28
CA GLU A 189 -17.72 -3.01 -13.32
C GLU A 189 -18.45 -1.67 -13.25
N ARG A 190 -17.85 -0.67 -12.59
CA ARG A 190 -18.36 0.71 -12.50
C ARG A 190 -17.86 1.60 -13.63
N GLY A 191 -17.37 1.01 -14.72
CA GLY A 191 -17.02 1.72 -15.94
C GLY A 191 -15.68 2.46 -15.91
N ALA A 192 -14.79 2.11 -14.98
CA ALA A 192 -13.42 2.61 -15.01
C ALA A 192 -12.73 2.15 -16.30
N LYS A 193 -11.97 3.05 -16.91
CA LYS A 193 -11.22 2.75 -18.14
C LYS A 193 -9.81 2.32 -17.80
N VAL A 194 -9.40 1.18 -18.37
CA VAL A 194 -8.01 0.73 -18.39
C VAL A 194 -7.44 0.92 -19.80
N ASP A 195 -6.25 1.50 -19.88
CA ASP A 195 -5.51 1.69 -21.11
C ASP A 195 -4.01 1.44 -20.88
N LYS A 196 -3.24 1.47 -21.97
CA LYS A 196 -1.79 1.24 -21.92
C LYS A 196 -1.07 2.22 -21.01
N ASP A 197 -1.53 3.47 -20.95
CA ASP A 197 -0.89 4.51 -20.15
C ASP A 197 -1.12 4.30 -18.64
N THR A 198 -2.32 3.83 -18.28
CA THR A 198 -2.66 3.39 -16.92
C THR A 198 -1.74 2.26 -16.46
N ILE A 199 -1.51 1.26 -17.31
CA ILE A 199 -0.60 0.15 -17.01
C ILE A 199 0.86 0.62 -16.93
N ARG A 200 1.30 1.47 -17.86
CA ARG A 200 2.65 2.08 -17.83
C ARG A 200 2.94 2.87 -16.56
N ARG A 201 1.93 3.56 -16.02
CA ARG A 201 2.06 4.25 -14.72
C ARG A 201 2.19 3.26 -13.58
N ALA A 202 1.35 2.23 -13.56
CA ALA A 202 1.34 1.23 -12.50
C ALA A 202 2.69 0.48 -12.39
N VAL A 203 3.29 0.05 -13.51
CA VAL A 203 4.57 -0.69 -13.50
C VAL A 203 5.75 0.08 -12.89
N ARG A 204 5.66 1.41 -12.78
CA ARG A 204 6.70 2.27 -12.18
C ARG A 204 6.71 2.25 -10.66
N ALA A 205 5.60 1.85 -10.04
CA ALA A 205 5.44 1.86 -8.59
C ALA A 205 5.78 0.47 -8.01
N ALA A 206 4.83 -0.12 -7.28
CA ALA A 206 4.97 -1.45 -6.71
C ALA A 206 4.88 -2.56 -7.78
N PRO A 207 5.23 -3.81 -7.45
CA PRO A 207 4.93 -4.94 -8.33
C PRO A 207 3.42 -5.04 -8.60
N LEU A 208 3.02 -5.38 -9.83
CA LEU A 208 1.62 -5.66 -10.16
C LEU A 208 1.22 -7.05 -9.66
N GLN A 209 0.00 -7.25 -9.18
CA GLN A 209 -0.50 -8.57 -8.82
C GLN A 209 -0.67 -9.44 -10.08
N THR A 210 -0.20 -10.69 -10.03
CA THR A 210 -0.31 -11.63 -11.16
C THR A 210 -1.76 -11.88 -11.55
N SER A 211 -2.64 -12.03 -10.57
CA SER A 211 -4.09 -12.18 -10.75
C SER A 211 -4.75 -10.97 -11.42
N CYS A 212 -4.28 -9.75 -11.14
CA CYS A 212 -4.78 -8.54 -11.82
C CYS A 212 -4.37 -8.52 -13.29
N VAL A 213 -3.12 -8.88 -13.61
CA VAL A 213 -2.64 -8.95 -15.00
C VAL A 213 -3.37 -10.05 -15.76
N GLN A 214 -3.59 -11.21 -15.15
CA GLN A 214 -4.38 -12.30 -15.73
C GLN A 214 -5.79 -11.82 -16.08
N MET A 215 -6.49 -11.16 -15.15
CA MET A 215 -7.82 -10.61 -15.39
C MET A 215 -7.84 -9.60 -16.55
N LEU A 216 -6.81 -8.74 -16.65
CA LEU A 216 -6.70 -7.80 -17.78
C LEU A 216 -6.51 -8.53 -19.12
N ILE A 217 -5.70 -9.59 -19.16
CA ILE A 217 -5.51 -10.42 -20.36
C ILE A 217 -6.81 -11.10 -20.75
N GLU A 218 -7.52 -11.71 -19.80
CA GLU A 218 -8.78 -12.41 -20.05
C GLU A 218 -9.86 -11.47 -20.58
N ARG A 219 -9.95 -10.25 -20.04
CA ARG A 219 -11.01 -9.29 -20.39
C ARG A 219 -10.71 -8.45 -21.63
N TYR A 220 -9.44 -8.11 -21.88
CA TYR A 220 -9.05 -7.14 -22.92
C TYR A 220 -8.04 -7.70 -23.94
N GLY A 221 -7.54 -8.91 -23.72
CA GLY A 221 -6.51 -9.54 -24.53
C GLY A 221 -5.10 -9.02 -24.25
N VAL A 222 -4.10 -9.82 -24.63
CA VAL A 222 -2.67 -9.52 -24.44
C VAL A 222 -2.21 -8.21 -25.11
N ASN A 223 -2.92 -7.75 -26.15
CA ASN A 223 -2.61 -6.51 -26.86
C ASN A 223 -2.68 -5.26 -25.97
N LEU A 224 -3.44 -5.30 -24.87
CA LEU A 224 -3.48 -4.24 -23.86
C LEU A 224 -2.12 -4.08 -23.15
N LEU A 225 -1.32 -5.15 -23.05
CA LEU A 225 -0.01 -5.14 -22.39
C LEU A 225 1.13 -4.71 -23.33
N LYS A 226 0.95 -4.78 -24.65
CA LYS A 226 1.99 -4.40 -25.62
C LYS A 226 2.45 -2.97 -25.44
N GLY A 227 3.75 -2.78 -25.27
CA GLY A 227 4.41 -1.48 -25.09
C GLY A 227 4.16 -0.85 -23.73
N THR A 228 3.76 -1.64 -22.71
CA THR A 228 3.48 -1.15 -21.35
C THR A 228 4.60 -1.40 -20.34
N ARG A 229 5.65 -2.14 -20.73
CA ARG A 229 6.77 -2.56 -19.88
C ARG A 229 6.43 -3.59 -18.79
N VAL A 230 5.26 -4.23 -18.86
CA VAL A 230 4.88 -5.23 -17.84
C VAL A 230 5.88 -6.39 -17.82
N MET A 231 6.32 -6.89 -18.98
CA MET A 231 7.33 -7.93 -19.09
C MET A 231 8.68 -7.50 -18.50
N GLN A 232 9.20 -6.34 -18.93
CA GLN A 232 10.43 -5.74 -18.41
C GLN A 232 10.39 -5.57 -16.90
N SER A 233 9.26 -5.08 -16.39
CA SER A 233 9.02 -4.89 -14.96
C SER A 233 8.98 -6.21 -14.16
N ALA A 234 8.43 -7.28 -14.75
CA ALA A 234 8.41 -8.61 -14.16
C ALA A 234 9.82 -9.23 -14.14
N ALA A 235 10.55 -9.11 -15.24
CA ALA A 235 11.94 -9.57 -15.40
C ALA A 235 12.88 -8.86 -14.42
N LYS A 236 12.81 -7.53 -14.36
CA LYS A 236 13.55 -6.68 -13.40
C LYS A 236 13.35 -7.10 -11.94
N ARG A 237 12.19 -7.67 -11.61
CA ARG A 237 11.80 -8.05 -10.24
C ARG A 237 11.90 -9.56 -9.99
N GLY A 238 12.40 -10.33 -10.96
CA GLY A 238 12.56 -11.77 -10.84
C GLY A 238 11.24 -12.51 -10.59
N ARG A 239 10.20 -12.22 -11.39
CA ARG A 239 8.84 -12.77 -11.20
C ARG A 239 8.48 -13.82 -12.25
N PRO A 240 8.91 -15.08 -12.09
CA PRO A 240 8.73 -16.11 -13.11
C PRO A 240 7.25 -16.42 -13.40
N ASP A 241 6.38 -16.43 -12.39
CA ASP A 241 4.95 -16.68 -12.58
C ASP A 241 4.27 -15.62 -13.48
N MET A 242 4.65 -14.36 -13.29
CA MET A 242 4.16 -13.25 -14.11
C MET A 242 4.70 -13.33 -15.53
N ILE A 243 5.99 -13.67 -15.70
CA ILE A 243 6.61 -13.86 -17.01
C ILE A 243 5.91 -14.99 -17.76
N LYS A 244 5.75 -16.14 -17.10
CA LYS A 244 5.05 -17.31 -17.67
C LYS A 244 3.64 -16.95 -18.11
N LEU A 245 2.84 -16.31 -17.25
CA LEU A 245 1.49 -15.85 -17.58
C LEU A 245 1.47 -15.00 -18.87
N ILE A 246 2.41 -14.08 -18.99
CA ILE A 246 2.48 -13.13 -20.10
C ILE A 246 2.95 -13.81 -21.40
N LEU A 247 3.90 -14.75 -21.31
CA LEU A 247 4.35 -15.58 -22.44
C LEU A 247 3.27 -16.52 -22.93
N ASP A 248 2.58 -17.20 -22.02
CA ASP A 248 1.46 -18.11 -22.32
C ASP A 248 0.31 -17.35 -23.02
N ALA A 249 0.13 -16.08 -22.68
CA ALA A 249 -0.81 -15.18 -23.35
C ALA A 249 -0.34 -14.68 -24.74
N GLY A 250 0.89 -15.01 -25.15
CA GLY A 250 1.45 -14.67 -26.47
C GLY A 250 2.10 -13.30 -26.56
N LEU A 251 2.54 -12.69 -25.45
CA LEU A 251 3.36 -11.49 -25.51
C LEU A 251 4.79 -11.86 -25.91
N ASP A 252 5.36 -11.10 -26.83
CA ASP A 252 6.74 -11.29 -27.29
C ASP A 252 7.75 -10.97 -26.18
N VAL A 253 8.65 -11.91 -25.90
CA VAL A 253 9.72 -11.77 -24.91
C VAL A 253 10.76 -10.72 -25.32
N ASP A 254 10.93 -10.55 -26.62
CA ASP A 254 11.88 -9.62 -27.22
C ASP A 254 11.23 -8.27 -27.54
N GLU A 255 10.02 -8.00 -27.02
CA GLU A 255 9.33 -6.72 -27.21
C GLU A 255 10.23 -5.55 -26.76
N LEU A 256 10.60 -4.72 -27.73
CA LEU A 256 11.39 -3.52 -27.53
C LEU A 256 10.47 -2.40 -27.05
N VAL A 257 10.72 -1.88 -25.84
CA VAL A 257 9.95 -0.76 -25.30
C VAL A 257 10.86 0.45 -25.09
N PRO A 258 10.51 1.64 -25.62
CA PRO A 258 11.34 2.84 -25.50
C PRO A 258 11.63 3.19 -24.04
N ARG A 259 12.85 3.68 -23.76
CA ARG A 259 13.21 4.31 -22.49
C ARG A 259 12.28 5.50 -22.17
N SER A 260 12.06 5.75 -20.88
CA SER A 260 11.23 6.89 -20.49
C SER A 260 12.09 8.14 -20.66
N SER A 261 11.50 9.28 -20.98
CA SER A 261 12.24 10.53 -21.24
C SER A 261 13.11 11.03 -20.08
N HIS A 262 13.06 10.38 -18.92
CA HIS A 262 13.87 10.68 -17.74
C HIS A 262 15.03 9.69 -17.52
N ASP A 263 15.14 8.64 -18.33
CA ASP A 263 16.28 7.72 -18.32
C ASP A 263 17.30 8.24 -19.33
N GLU A 264 18.43 8.80 -18.88
CA GLU A 264 19.51 9.21 -19.78
C GLU A 264 20.06 7.98 -20.54
N GLY A 265 19.91 7.99 -21.87
CA GLY A 265 20.41 6.98 -22.78
C GLY A 265 19.39 6.61 -23.86
N GLU A 266 19.81 6.72 -25.12
CA GLU A 266 19.07 6.14 -26.24
C GLU A 266 19.09 4.61 -26.14
N GLY A 267 17.92 3.98 -26.16
CA GLY A 267 17.83 2.52 -26.17
C GLY A 267 16.43 2.01 -25.84
N GLU A 268 15.98 1.02 -26.59
CA GLU A 268 14.82 0.21 -26.26
C GLU A 268 15.23 -0.89 -25.26
N LEU A 269 14.38 -1.21 -24.29
CA LEU A 269 14.67 -2.19 -23.24
C LEU A 269 13.93 -3.50 -23.53
N THR A 270 14.68 -4.60 -23.63
CA THR A 270 14.13 -5.96 -23.62
C THR A 270 13.93 -6.45 -22.19
N ALA A 271 13.09 -7.47 -22.03
CA ALA A 271 12.93 -8.14 -20.73
C ALA A 271 14.24 -8.76 -20.23
N LEU A 272 15.02 -9.36 -21.14
CA LEU A 272 16.33 -9.96 -20.84
C LEU A 272 17.33 -8.92 -20.31
N TYR A 273 17.38 -7.72 -20.89
CA TYR A 273 18.27 -6.66 -20.41
C TYR A 273 17.98 -6.31 -18.95
N GLU A 274 16.70 -6.12 -18.59
CA GLU A 274 16.29 -5.77 -17.23
C GLU A 274 16.53 -6.93 -16.24
N ALA A 275 16.31 -8.17 -16.67
CA ALA A 275 16.63 -9.36 -15.89
C ALA A 275 18.12 -9.44 -15.55
N VAL A 276 19.00 -9.34 -16.57
CA VAL A 276 20.46 -9.39 -16.38
C VAL A 276 20.94 -8.22 -15.51
N TYR A 277 20.41 -7.01 -15.74
CA TYR A 277 20.74 -5.83 -14.93
C TYR A 277 20.40 -6.01 -13.45
N LYS A 278 19.40 -6.83 -13.12
CA LYS A 278 18.99 -7.16 -11.75
C LYS A 278 19.38 -8.55 -11.27
N GLN A 279 20.17 -9.28 -12.04
CA GLN A 279 20.64 -10.64 -11.72
C GLN A 279 19.47 -11.63 -11.54
N HIS A 280 18.52 -11.58 -12.47
CA HIS A 280 17.31 -12.42 -12.54
C HIS A 280 17.17 -13.09 -13.91
N GLU A 281 18.27 -13.30 -14.63
CA GLU A 281 18.28 -13.89 -15.97
C GLU A 281 17.64 -15.29 -16.05
N ASP A 282 17.69 -16.03 -14.94
CA ASP A 282 17.04 -17.33 -14.76
C ASP A 282 15.52 -17.27 -14.92
N THR A 283 14.91 -16.10 -14.63
CA THR A 283 13.45 -15.92 -14.72
C THR A 283 12.92 -15.78 -16.14
N ILE A 284 13.76 -15.34 -17.07
CA ILE A 284 13.44 -15.26 -18.51
C ILE A 284 13.91 -16.54 -19.22
N HIS A 285 14.89 -17.24 -18.66
CA HIS A 285 15.44 -18.48 -19.19
C HIS A 285 15.50 -19.58 -18.13
N PRO A 286 14.39 -20.31 -17.86
CA PRO A 286 14.45 -21.52 -17.07
C PRO A 286 15.20 -22.61 -17.87
N GLY A 287 16.54 -22.62 -17.77
CA GLY A 287 17.39 -23.69 -18.29
C GLY A 287 18.58 -23.30 -19.18
N ALA A 288 18.83 -22.02 -19.48
CA ALA A 288 19.90 -21.63 -20.41
C ALA A 288 21.06 -20.88 -19.76
N ALA A 289 21.83 -21.58 -18.92
CA ALA A 289 23.26 -21.32 -18.93
C ALA A 289 23.78 -21.74 -20.31
N ARG A 290 24.08 -20.74 -21.15
CA ARG A 290 24.66 -20.81 -22.52
C ARG A 290 23.64 -20.73 -23.65
N ILE A 291 23.97 -19.84 -24.59
CA ILE A 291 23.44 -19.72 -25.96
C ILE A 291 22.16 -18.89 -26.05
N TRP A 292 22.28 -17.55 -25.97
CA TRP A 292 21.64 -16.56 -26.88
C TRP A 292 22.32 -15.20 -26.69
N CYS A 293 23.60 -15.10 -27.04
CA CYS A 293 24.20 -13.81 -27.36
C CYS A 293 24.06 -13.59 -28.87
N ARG A 294 23.02 -12.88 -29.31
CA ARG A 294 23.19 -12.09 -30.54
C ARG A 294 23.81 -10.74 -30.13
N PRO A 295 24.84 -10.26 -30.85
CA PRO A 295 25.55 -9.07 -30.43
C PRO A 295 24.65 -7.85 -30.65
N ILE A 296 24.31 -7.16 -29.57
CA ILE A 296 23.96 -5.74 -29.67
C ILE A 296 25.22 -5.05 -30.21
N SER A 297 25.07 -4.45 -31.38
CA SER A 297 26.18 -3.82 -32.08
C SER A 297 26.72 -2.66 -31.24
N ARG A 298 28.02 -2.75 -30.95
CA ARG A 298 28.92 -1.73 -30.37
C ARG A 298 28.85 -1.53 -28.85
N GLY A 299 29.91 -2.01 -28.19
CA GLY A 299 30.60 -1.15 -27.21
C GLY A 299 30.81 -1.65 -25.79
N MET A 300 30.49 -2.91 -25.43
CA MET A 300 30.84 -3.43 -24.10
C MET A 300 31.45 -4.83 -24.17
N GLN A 301 32.78 -4.91 -24.01
CA GLN A 301 33.50 -6.15 -23.76
C GLN A 301 33.20 -6.62 -22.33
N TRP A 302 32.51 -7.75 -22.18
CA TRP A 302 32.42 -8.45 -20.89
C TRP A 302 33.42 -9.63 -20.89
N ARG A 303 34.32 -9.64 -19.89
CA ARG A 303 35.25 -10.75 -19.65
C ARG A 303 34.48 -11.94 -19.08
N ALA A 304 34.40 -13.03 -19.85
CA ALA A 304 33.97 -14.32 -19.33
C ALA A 304 35.09 -14.93 -18.46
N LYS A 305 34.80 -15.22 -17.18
CA LYS A 305 35.60 -16.15 -16.38
C LYS A 305 35.17 -17.56 -16.76
N GLN A 306 36.07 -18.31 -17.41
CA GLN A 306 35.98 -19.76 -17.52
C GLN A 306 36.30 -20.37 -16.15
N SER A 307 35.36 -21.10 -15.54
CA SER A 307 35.67 -22.06 -14.50
C SER A 307 36.22 -23.31 -15.17
N ALA A 308 37.49 -23.62 -14.93
CA ALA A 308 38.12 -24.87 -15.30
C ALA A 308 37.75 -25.95 -14.27
N GLU A 309 37.27 -27.07 -14.77
CA GLU A 309 37.21 -28.35 -14.07
C GLU A 309 38.65 -28.80 -13.74
N ILE A 310 38.88 -29.23 -12.50
CA ILE A 310 39.98 -30.12 -12.15
C ILE A 310 39.36 -31.21 -11.28
N GLY A 311 39.64 -32.46 -11.65
CA GLY A 311 39.12 -33.69 -11.04
C GLY A 311 39.65 -34.00 -9.63
#